data_AF-A0A942P598-F1
#
_entry.id   AF-A0A942P598-F1
#
_cell.length_a   1.000
_cell.length_b   1.000
_cell.length_c   1.000
_cell.angle_alpha   90.00
_cell.angle_beta   90.00
_cell.angle_gamma   90.00
#
_symmetry.space_group_name_H-M   'P 1'
#
loop_
_entity.id
_entity.type
_entity.pdbx_description
1 polymer ?
#
loop_
_entity_poly.entity_id
_entity_poly.type
_entity_poly.pdbx_seq_one_letter_code
_entity_poly.pdbx_strand_id
1 'polypeptide(L)'
;MLRFFLLISLLVPFALSAQDSTVVSAPPVVDSVVVDSLQKPITLQKAPTISFDSSRNYIITKMLKLNTQSKPAMVVQQPKKIISKDWLFYYILGLLLMFAALRLTYARYFNDLFRFFFRTSLRVNQIREQLVQSGLQSLLYNIFFAFSFGIYVYLLTTYFKNSLELSAWLIPIGATGCLLLLYLGKYLFLKFSGWLLGMKTATETYTFIVFLINKVAGIAILPFLIIIAFSRADIVA
;
A
#
# COMPACT_ATOMS: atom_id res chain seq x y z
N MET A 1 10.26 26.95 -9.85
CA MET A 1 8.90 26.96 -9.26
C MET A 1 7.82 26.45 -10.23
N LEU A 2 7.92 26.70 -11.54
CA LEU A 2 6.95 26.21 -12.54
C LEU A 2 6.77 24.67 -12.58
N ARG A 3 7.85 23.91 -12.35
CA ARG A 3 7.79 22.42 -12.30
C ARG A 3 7.07 21.86 -11.08
N PHE A 4 6.93 22.65 -10.00
CA PHE A 4 6.26 22.24 -8.77
C PHE A 4 4.73 22.33 -8.92
N PHE A 5 4.24 23.33 -9.67
CA PHE A 5 2.82 23.47 -9.98
C PHE A 5 2.31 22.40 -10.96
N LEU A 6 3.13 22.01 -11.95
CA LEU A 6 2.76 20.98 -12.93
C LEU A 6 2.66 19.56 -12.34
N LEU A 7 3.35 19.27 -11.24
CA LEU A 7 3.26 17.96 -10.57
C LEU A 7 2.06 17.85 -9.62
N ILE A 8 1.58 18.98 -9.08
CA ILE A 8 0.40 19.00 -8.20
C ILE A 8 -0.90 18.93 -9.02
N SER A 9 -0.93 19.46 -10.26
CA SER A 9 -2.14 19.41 -11.10
C SER A 9 -2.44 18.04 -11.70
N LEU A 10 -1.52 17.07 -11.61
CA LEU A 10 -1.69 15.73 -12.21
C LEU A 10 -2.38 14.72 -11.27
N LEU A 11 -2.66 15.11 -10.02
CA LEU A 11 -3.20 14.22 -8.96
C LEU A 11 -4.72 14.32 -8.75
N VAL A 12 -5.45 15.07 -9.57
CA VAL A 12 -6.91 15.16 -9.49
C VAL A 12 -7.53 14.51 -10.74
N PRO A 13 -7.88 13.21 -10.73
CA PRO A 13 -8.77 12.69 -11.74
C PRO A 13 -10.20 13.16 -11.42
N PHE A 14 -10.71 13.94 -12.37
CA PHE A 14 -12.10 14.31 -12.57
C PHE A 14 -12.95 13.02 -12.56
N ALA A 15 -13.81 12.84 -11.55
CA ALA A 15 -14.86 11.84 -11.61
C ALA A 15 -15.95 12.34 -12.56
N LEU A 16 -16.09 11.72 -13.73
CA LEU A 16 -17.27 11.89 -14.56
C LEU A 16 -17.68 10.55 -15.19
N SER A 17 -18.97 10.28 -14.98
CA SER A 17 -19.79 9.17 -15.42
C SER A 17 -19.64 8.81 -16.90
N ALA A 18 -19.67 7.51 -17.22
CA ALA A 18 -20.07 7.05 -18.55
C ALA A 18 -20.59 5.59 -18.55
N GLN A 19 -21.91 5.51 -18.74
CA GLN A 19 -22.70 4.56 -19.56
C GLN A 19 -22.95 3.11 -19.13
N ASP A 20 -24.21 2.96 -18.73
CA ASP A 20 -25.10 1.80 -18.79
C ASP A 20 -25.52 1.46 -20.24
N SER A 21 -26.15 0.29 -20.44
CA SER A 21 -26.70 -0.32 -21.69
C SER A 21 -25.73 -1.30 -22.39
N THR A 22 -26.03 -2.60 -22.57
CA THR A 22 -27.20 -3.15 -23.27
C THR A 22 -27.34 -4.66 -22.99
N VAL A 23 -28.56 -5.10 -22.73
CA VAL A 23 -28.99 -6.50 -22.72
C VAL A 23 -29.12 -6.96 -24.17
N VAL A 24 -28.42 -8.03 -24.55
CA VAL A 24 -28.60 -8.71 -25.85
C VAL A 24 -29.61 -9.84 -25.64
N SER A 25 -30.82 -9.66 -26.18
CA SER A 25 -31.80 -10.72 -26.39
C SER A 25 -31.55 -11.40 -27.74
N ALA A 26 -31.48 -12.73 -27.77
CA ALA A 26 -31.47 -13.52 -28.99
C ALA A 26 -32.92 -13.94 -29.36
N PRO A 27 -33.33 -13.89 -30.65
CA PRO A 27 -34.66 -14.33 -31.07
C PRO A 27 -34.77 -15.86 -31.26
N PRO A 28 -35.97 -16.44 -31.18
CA PRO A 28 -36.21 -17.85 -31.46
C PRO A 28 -36.35 -18.08 -32.97
N VAL A 29 -35.69 -19.12 -33.50
CA VAL A 29 -35.96 -19.64 -34.84
C VAL A 29 -36.79 -20.92 -34.67
N VAL A 30 -38.04 -20.84 -35.13
CA VAL A 30 -38.94 -21.95 -35.40
C VAL A 30 -39.02 -22.09 -36.93
N ASP A 31 -39.37 -23.29 -37.41
CA ASP A 31 -39.68 -23.73 -38.79
C ASP A 31 -38.62 -24.73 -39.31
N SER A 32 -38.94 -25.93 -39.80
CA SER A 32 -40.13 -26.39 -40.51
C SER A 32 -40.39 -27.89 -40.33
N VAL A 33 -41.67 -28.24 -40.42
CA VAL A 33 -42.28 -29.57 -40.55
C VAL A 33 -41.82 -30.28 -41.83
N VAL A 34 -41.53 -31.59 -41.79
CA VAL A 34 -42.07 -32.61 -42.73
C VAL A 34 -42.07 -33.98 -42.04
N VAL A 35 -43.27 -34.51 -41.85
CA VAL A 35 -43.54 -35.92 -41.53
C VAL A 35 -43.79 -36.62 -42.86
N ASP A 36 -43.02 -37.66 -43.20
CA ASP A 36 -43.48 -38.67 -44.17
C ASP A 36 -42.77 -40.02 -43.94
N SER A 37 -43.21 -41.05 -44.64
CA SER A 37 -43.73 -42.29 -44.07
C SER A 37 -42.89 -43.56 -44.33
N LEU A 38 -43.04 -44.54 -43.42
CA LEU A 38 -42.93 -46.01 -43.60
C LEU A 38 -41.54 -46.73 -43.72
N GLN A 39 -41.14 -47.30 -42.57
CA GLN A 39 -40.67 -48.68 -42.28
C GLN A 39 -39.60 -49.41 -43.14
N LYS A 40 -38.42 -49.61 -42.51
CA LYS A 40 -37.77 -50.92 -42.34
C LYS A 40 -36.91 -50.90 -41.05
N PRO A 41 -37.00 -51.87 -40.12
CA PRO A 41 -36.22 -51.82 -38.89
C PRO A 41 -34.77 -52.19 -39.20
N ILE A 42 -33.92 -51.17 -39.36
CA ILE A 42 -32.47 -51.38 -39.25
C ILE A 42 -32.20 -51.65 -37.78
N THR A 43 -31.72 -52.85 -37.47
CA THR A 43 -31.21 -53.23 -36.17
C THR A 43 -30.00 -52.36 -35.85
N LEU A 44 -30.24 -51.15 -35.33
CA LEU A 44 -29.22 -50.34 -34.70
C LEU A 44 -28.92 -51.03 -33.38
N GLN A 45 -27.83 -51.81 -33.38
CA GLN A 45 -27.16 -52.17 -32.13
C GLN A 45 -26.80 -50.85 -31.47
N LYS A 46 -27.64 -50.43 -30.51
CA LYS A 46 -27.46 -49.20 -29.75
C LYS A 46 -26.08 -49.31 -29.11
N ALA A 47 -25.13 -48.51 -29.60
CA ALA A 47 -23.85 -48.32 -28.95
C ALA A 47 -24.14 -48.12 -27.45
N PRO A 48 -23.38 -48.76 -26.53
CA PRO A 48 -23.67 -48.67 -25.12
C PRO A 48 -23.81 -47.21 -24.78
N THR A 49 -25.03 -46.78 -24.48
CA THR A 49 -25.27 -45.45 -23.96
C THR A 49 -24.65 -45.49 -22.58
N ILE A 50 -23.36 -45.16 -22.51
CA ILE A 50 -22.74 -44.80 -21.24
C ILE A 50 -23.61 -43.66 -20.76
N SER A 51 -24.47 -43.95 -19.78
CA SER A 51 -25.34 -42.93 -19.25
C SER A 51 -24.41 -41.82 -18.79
N PHE A 52 -24.56 -40.62 -19.37
CA PHE A 52 -23.82 -39.42 -18.93
C PHE A 52 -23.93 -39.22 -17.42
N ASP A 53 -24.98 -39.79 -16.82
CA ASP A 53 -25.24 -39.83 -15.40
C ASP A 53 -24.19 -40.64 -14.60
N SER A 54 -23.70 -41.77 -15.13
CA SER A 54 -22.67 -42.58 -14.44
C SER A 54 -21.31 -41.91 -14.41
N SER A 55 -20.88 -41.33 -15.53
CA SER A 55 -19.60 -40.61 -15.63
C SER A 55 -19.65 -39.31 -14.84
N ARG A 56 -20.77 -38.59 -14.84
CA ARG A 56 -20.94 -37.37 -14.03
C ARG A 56 -20.88 -37.68 -12.53
N ASN A 57 -21.60 -38.70 -12.07
CA ASN A 57 -21.57 -39.08 -10.65
C ASN A 57 -20.19 -39.58 -10.21
N TYR A 58 -19.48 -40.31 -11.08
CA TYR A 58 -18.11 -40.74 -10.82
C TYR A 58 -17.15 -39.56 -10.64
N ILE A 59 -17.24 -38.53 -11.48
CA ILE A 59 -16.39 -37.33 -11.37
C ILE A 59 -16.70 -36.56 -10.08
N ILE A 60 -17.99 -36.35 -9.77
CA ILE A 60 -18.41 -35.57 -8.60
C ILE A 60 -18.00 -36.25 -7.30
N THR A 61 -18.24 -37.56 -7.17
CA THR A 61 -17.92 -38.30 -5.94
C THR A 61 -16.44 -38.62 -5.82
N LYS A 62 -15.76 -39.03 -6.90
CA LYS A 62 -14.39 -39.54 -6.82
C LYS A 62 -13.32 -38.48 -7.02
N MET A 63 -13.51 -37.55 -7.95
CA MET A 63 -12.50 -36.50 -8.24
C MET A 63 -12.71 -35.27 -7.35
N LEU A 64 -13.96 -34.83 -7.21
CA LEU A 64 -14.28 -33.60 -6.48
C LEU A 64 -14.56 -33.83 -4.98
N LYS A 65 -14.68 -35.10 -4.55
CA LYS A 65 -14.97 -35.52 -3.17
C LYS A 65 -16.14 -34.75 -2.53
N LEU A 66 -17.12 -34.34 -3.32
CA LEU A 66 -18.30 -33.67 -2.79
C LEU A 66 -19.25 -34.72 -2.21
N ASN A 67 -19.66 -34.53 -0.97
CA ASN A 67 -20.62 -35.40 -0.33
C ASN A 67 -22.04 -35.06 -0.79
N THR A 68 -22.50 -35.75 -1.83
CA THR A 68 -23.84 -35.54 -2.42
C THR A 68 -24.91 -36.45 -1.82
N GLN A 69 -24.53 -37.42 -0.98
CA GLN A 69 -25.45 -38.41 -0.41
C GLN A 69 -25.77 -38.17 1.07
N SER A 70 -24.99 -37.35 1.78
CA SER A 70 -25.28 -36.98 3.18
C SER A 70 -26.42 -35.97 3.28
N LYS A 71 -27.16 -36.03 4.40
CA LYS A 71 -28.15 -34.99 4.76
C LYS A 71 -27.50 -33.60 4.67
N PRO A 72 -28.18 -32.60 4.07
CA PRO A 72 -27.61 -31.27 3.88
C PRO A 72 -27.30 -30.63 5.23
N ALA A 73 -26.02 -30.41 5.51
CA ALA A 73 -25.61 -29.62 6.66
C ALA A 73 -25.84 -28.14 6.32
N MET A 74 -26.71 -27.48 7.09
CA MET A 74 -26.85 -26.02 7.00
C MET A 74 -25.61 -25.37 7.58
N VAL A 75 -24.61 -25.14 6.73
CA VAL A 75 -23.47 -24.29 7.07
C VAL A 75 -23.96 -22.86 6.93
N VAL A 76 -24.16 -22.18 8.06
CA VAL A 76 -24.34 -20.73 8.09
C VAL A 76 -23.07 -20.13 7.52
N GLN A 77 -23.11 -19.75 6.24
CA GLN A 77 -22.01 -19.06 5.60
C GLN A 77 -21.88 -17.70 6.28
N GLN A 78 -20.87 -17.55 7.13
CA GLN A 78 -20.51 -16.22 7.60
C GLN A 78 -20.04 -15.43 6.38
N PRO A 79 -20.61 -14.25 6.09
CA PRO A 79 -20.11 -13.42 5.01
C PRO A 79 -18.63 -13.17 5.27
N LYS A 80 -17.78 -13.40 4.26
CA LYS A 80 -16.35 -13.07 4.34
C LYS A 80 -16.25 -11.61 4.77
N LYS A 81 -15.76 -11.36 5.98
CA LYS A 81 -15.53 -9.99 6.47
C LYS A 81 -14.44 -9.37 5.60
N ILE A 82 -14.86 -8.61 4.60
CA ILE A 82 -13.94 -7.83 3.76
C ILE A 82 -13.43 -6.70 4.66
N ILE A 83 -12.32 -6.93 5.36
CA ILE A 83 -11.56 -5.86 6.00
C ILE A 83 -10.78 -5.19 4.86
N SER A 84 -11.39 -4.19 4.25
CA SER A 84 -10.73 -3.34 3.26
C SER A 84 -9.62 -2.55 3.95
N LYS A 85 -8.37 -2.94 3.70
CA LYS A 85 -7.16 -2.15 4.03
C LYS A 85 -6.86 -1.11 2.94
N ASP A 86 -7.87 -0.71 2.18
CA ASP A 86 -7.72 0.14 1.00
C ASP A 86 -7.05 1.47 1.35
N TRP A 87 -7.38 2.01 2.52
CA TRP A 87 -6.77 3.24 2.99
C TRP A 87 -5.27 3.18 3.25
N LEU A 88 -4.81 2.08 3.86
CA LEU A 88 -3.40 1.87 4.17
C LEU A 88 -2.61 1.78 2.87
N PHE A 89 -3.20 1.15 1.86
CA PHE A 89 -2.64 1.09 0.51
C PHE A 89 -2.49 2.49 -0.09
N TYR A 90 -3.55 3.31 -0.11
CA TYR A 90 -3.47 4.67 -0.64
C TYR A 90 -2.49 5.55 0.13
N TYR A 91 -2.38 5.38 1.45
CA TYR A 91 -1.42 6.11 2.27
C TYR A 91 0.03 5.76 1.89
N ILE A 92 0.36 4.46 1.81
CA ILE A 92 1.70 3.99 1.44
C ILE A 92 2.03 4.39 0.00
N LEU A 93 1.07 4.30 -0.91
CA LEU A 93 1.22 4.77 -2.29
C LEU A 93 1.53 6.27 -2.34
N GLY A 94 0.79 7.08 -1.59
CA GLY A 94 1.05 8.52 -1.46
C GLY A 94 2.44 8.81 -0.88
N LEU A 95 2.89 8.03 0.09
CA LEU A 95 4.21 8.16 0.69
C LEU A 95 5.33 7.79 -0.30
N LEU A 96 5.14 6.72 -1.08
CA LEU A 96 6.03 6.34 -2.17
C LEU A 96 6.11 7.43 -3.26
N LEU A 97 4.98 8.01 -3.63
CA LEU A 97 4.92 9.11 -4.59
C LEU A 97 5.65 10.33 -4.05
N MET A 98 5.43 10.69 -2.78
CA MET A 98 6.16 11.78 -2.12
C MET A 98 7.67 11.52 -2.09
N PHE A 99 8.10 10.29 -1.78
CA PHE A 99 9.51 9.90 -1.83
C PHE A 99 10.09 10.06 -3.25
N ALA A 100 9.40 9.54 -4.26
CA ALA A 100 9.81 9.63 -5.65
C ALA A 100 9.92 11.09 -6.11
N ALA A 101 8.95 11.94 -5.74
CA ALA A 101 8.96 13.37 -6.04
C ALA A 101 10.14 14.09 -5.38
N LEU A 102 10.45 13.79 -4.12
CA LEU A 102 11.60 14.36 -3.40
C LEU A 102 12.93 13.90 -4.02
N ARG A 103 13.05 12.61 -4.36
CA ARG A 103 14.24 12.06 -5.01
C ARG A 103 14.45 12.66 -6.39
N LEU A 104 13.40 12.85 -7.19
CA LEU A 104 13.47 13.39 -8.55
C LEU A 104 13.79 14.89 -8.54
N THR A 105 13.10 15.66 -7.68
CA THR A 105 13.24 17.12 -7.62
C THR A 105 14.57 17.53 -6.98
N TYR A 106 15.03 16.77 -5.97
CA TYR A 106 16.22 17.11 -5.18
C TYR A 106 17.26 15.98 -5.21
N ALA A 107 17.53 15.42 -6.40
CA ALA A 107 18.48 14.31 -6.58
C ALA A 107 19.88 14.60 -6.04
N ARG A 108 20.38 15.84 -6.21
CA ARG A 108 21.67 16.27 -5.65
C ARG A 108 21.68 16.19 -4.13
N TYR A 109 20.69 16.78 -3.47
CA TYR A 109 20.54 16.74 -2.01
C TYR A 109 20.47 15.31 -1.48
N PHE A 110 19.72 14.43 -2.16
CA PHE A 110 19.62 13.01 -1.82
C PHE A 110 21.00 12.34 -1.85
N ASN A 111 21.75 12.51 -2.95
CA ASN A 111 23.09 11.93 -3.10
C ASN A 111 24.06 12.46 -2.04
N ASP A 112 24.01 13.76 -1.75
CA ASP A 112 24.86 14.39 -0.75
C ASP A 112 24.54 13.91 0.67
N LEU A 113 23.26 13.71 0.98
CA LEU A 113 22.78 13.17 2.26
C LEU A 113 23.29 11.75 2.49
N PHE A 114 23.14 10.85 1.51
CA PHE A 114 23.67 9.49 1.62
C PHE A 114 25.20 9.45 1.61
N ARG A 115 25.84 10.33 0.83
CA ARG A 115 27.30 10.44 0.81
C ARG A 115 27.86 10.91 2.14
N PHE A 116 27.21 11.86 2.81
CA PHE A 116 27.60 12.33 4.14
C PHE A 116 27.38 11.24 5.19
N PHE A 117 26.26 10.53 5.13
CA PHE A 117 25.95 9.48 6.10
C PHE A 117 26.95 8.31 6.06
N PHE A 118 27.42 7.91 4.87
CA PHE A 118 28.29 6.75 4.70
C PHE A 118 29.80 7.05 4.59
N ARG A 119 30.24 8.32 4.59
CA ARG A 119 31.67 8.67 4.40
C ARG A 119 32.21 9.57 5.52
N THR A 120 33.49 9.38 5.87
CA THR A 120 34.18 10.06 7.01
C THR A 120 35.29 11.06 6.60
N SER A 121 35.57 11.25 5.29
CA SER A 121 36.73 12.03 4.77
C SER A 121 36.57 13.57 4.86
N LEU A 122 37.66 14.37 4.77
CA LEU A 122 37.63 15.85 4.73
C LEU A 122 36.62 16.48 3.74
N ARG A 123 36.33 15.81 2.62
CA ARG A 123 35.28 16.21 1.66
C ARG A 123 33.87 16.27 2.29
N VAL A 124 33.67 15.63 3.43
CA VAL A 124 32.45 15.61 4.24
C VAL A 124 32.11 17.00 4.78
N ASN A 125 33.10 17.85 5.09
CA ASN A 125 32.84 19.22 5.56
C ASN A 125 32.21 20.11 4.47
N GLN A 126 32.68 20.00 3.22
CA GLN A 126 32.09 20.72 2.10
C GLN A 126 30.64 20.27 1.81
N ILE A 127 30.41 18.96 1.87
CA ILE A 127 29.08 18.38 1.71
C ILE A 127 28.16 18.86 2.84
N ARG A 128 28.65 18.88 4.08
CA ARG A 128 27.93 19.42 5.23
C ARG A 128 27.45 20.84 4.98
N GLU A 129 28.33 21.73 4.55
CA GLU A 129 28.00 23.13 4.27
C GLU A 129 26.91 23.24 3.20
N GLN A 130 26.99 22.44 2.14
CA GLN A 130 25.95 22.37 1.11
C GLN A 130 24.60 21.88 1.65
N LEU A 131 24.60 20.88 2.54
CA LEU A 131 23.36 20.42 3.18
C LEU A 131 22.78 21.45 4.14
N VAL A 132 23.62 22.21 4.87
CA VAL A 132 23.18 23.27 5.79
C VAL A 132 22.56 24.44 5.03
N GLN A 133 23.13 24.82 3.87
CA GLN A 133 22.56 25.87 3.01
C GLN A 133 21.21 25.47 2.40
N SER A 134 20.96 24.17 2.27
CA SER A 134 19.75 23.59 1.66
C SER A 134 18.59 23.45 2.67
N GLY A 135 18.16 24.57 3.26
CA GLY A 135 17.17 24.60 4.34
C GLY A 135 15.77 24.08 3.95
N LEU A 136 15.28 24.42 2.75
CA LEU A 136 13.95 23.99 2.28
C LEU A 136 13.92 22.48 2.01
N GLN A 137 14.95 21.94 1.37
CA GLN A 137 15.09 20.52 1.09
C GLN A 137 15.15 19.75 2.41
N SER A 138 15.93 20.25 3.37
CA SER A 138 16.00 19.70 4.73
C SER A 138 14.63 19.61 5.40
N LEU A 139 13.81 20.66 5.30
CA LEU A 139 12.46 20.69 5.88
C LEU A 139 11.55 19.63 5.23
N LEU A 140 11.54 19.53 3.90
CA LEU A 140 10.70 18.56 3.18
C LEU A 140 11.06 17.11 3.54
N TYR A 141 12.36 16.78 3.63
CA TYR A 141 12.80 15.45 4.05
C TYR A 141 12.46 15.15 5.53
N ASN A 142 12.44 16.15 6.41
CA ASN A 142 12.00 15.98 7.79
C ASN A 142 10.49 15.71 7.89
N ILE A 143 9.67 16.41 7.09
CA ILE A 143 8.22 16.14 7.00
C ILE A 143 8.00 14.71 6.49
N PHE A 144 8.74 14.30 5.45
CA PHE A 144 8.69 12.94 4.93
C PHE A 144 9.06 11.88 5.97
N PHE A 145 10.10 12.13 6.76
CA PHE A 145 10.43 11.28 7.91
C PHE A 145 9.26 11.16 8.89
N ALA A 146 8.61 12.27 9.22
CA ALA A 146 7.51 12.26 10.18
C ALA A 146 6.30 11.44 9.70
N PHE A 147 5.90 11.59 8.43
CA PHE A 147 4.84 10.75 7.85
C PHE A 147 5.23 9.26 7.82
N SER A 148 6.48 8.96 7.45
CA SER A 148 6.99 7.58 7.42
C SER A 148 7.01 6.94 8.82
N PHE A 149 7.39 7.71 9.83
CA PHE A 149 7.38 7.26 11.22
C PHE A 149 5.96 7.14 11.77
N GLY A 150 5.05 8.05 11.44
CA GLY A 150 3.65 7.99 11.89
C GLY A 150 2.95 6.71 11.43
N ILE A 151 3.14 6.33 10.16
CA ILE A 151 2.58 5.06 9.67
C ILE A 151 3.30 3.83 10.23
N TYR A 152 4.61 3.92 10.50
CA TYR A 152 5.35 2.87 11.21
C TYR A 152 4.76 2.62 12.61
N VAL A 153 4.48 3.68 13.37
CA VAL A 153 3.84 3.58 14.69
C VAL A 153 2.45 2.93 14.59
N TYR A 154 1.65 3.30 13.59
CA TYR A 154 0.35 2.64 13.34
C TYR A 154 0.48 1.13 13.10
N LEU A 155 1.47 0.71 12.29
CA LEU A 155 1.74 -0.70 12.03
C LEU A 155 2.18 -1.43 13.30
N LEU A 156 3.01 -0.81 14.14
CA LEU A 156 3.39 -1.37 15.44
C LEU A 156 2.20 -1.55 16.38
N THR A 157 1.32 -0.56 16.49
CA THR A 157 0.10 -0.64 17.31
C THR A 157 -0.79 -1.81 16.86
N THR A 158 -0.91 -2.00 15.54
CA THR A 158 -1.67 -3.11 14.95
C THR A 158 -1.01 -4.46 15.24
N TYR A 159 0.33 -4.52 15.20
CA TYR A 159 1.10 -5.74 15.48
C TYR A 159 0.99 -6.19 16.94
N PHE A 160 1.14 -5.26 17.90
CA PHE A 160 1.05 -5.58 19.33
C PHE A 160 -0.39 -5.77 19.83
N LYS A 161 -1.41 -5.70 18.95
CA LYS A 161 -2.84 -5.76 19.31
C LYS A 161 -3.21 -4.78 20.42
N ASN A 162 -2.55 -3.63 20.48
CA ASN A 162 -2.89 -2.60 21.45
C ASN A 162 -4.28 -2.07 21.12
N SER A 163 -5.22 -2.24 22.06
CA SER A 163 -6.61 -1.80 21.97
C SER A 163 -6.73 -0.30 22.21
N LEU A 164 -6.10 0.50 21.35
CA LEU A 164 -6.43 1.92 21.24
C LEU A 164 -7.77 2.00 20.48
N GLU A 165 -8.83 2.42 21.16
CA GLU A 165 -10.18 2.64 20.59
C GLU A 165 -10.24 3.86 19.66
N LEU A 166 -9.14 4.20 18.99
CA LEU A 166 -9.05 5.31 18.05
C LEU A 166 -9.33 4.80 16.64
N SER A 167 -9.92 5.67 15.81
CA SER A 167 -10.07 5.39 14.38
C SER A 167 -8.70 5.10 13.76
N ALA A 168 -8.63 4.06 12.92
CA ALA A 168 -7.39 3.56 12.33
C ALA A 168 -6.59 4.65 11.58
N TRP A 169 -7.27 5.64 11.00
CA TRP A 169 -6.67 6.76 10.29
C TRP A 169 -6.15 7.88 11.20
N LEU A 170 -6.72 8.03 12.39
CA LEU A 170 -6.32 9.08 13.34
C LEU A 170 -4.97 8.76 13.98
N ILE A 171 -4.67 7.47 14.20
CA ILE A 171 -3.42 7.01 14.82
C ILE A 171 -2.19 7.51 14.06
N PRO A 172 -2.02 7.26 12.74
CA PRO A 172 -0.83 7.72 12.03
C PRO A 172 -0.76 9.25 11.92
N ILE A 173 -1.89 9.95 11.80
CA ILE A 173 -1.94 11.42 11.75
C ILE A 173 -1.52 12.01 13.09
N GLY A 174 -2.10 11.51 14.19
CA GLY A 174 -1.76 11.92 15.55
C GLY A 174 -0.30 11.63 15.89
N ALA A 175 0.21 10.44 15.52
CA ALA A 175 1.62 10.09 15.71
C ALA A 175 2.55 11.02 14.92
N THR A 176 2.22 11.34 13.66
CA THR A 176 2.98 12.28 12.83
C THR A 176 3.00 13.68 13.46
N GLY A 177 1.83 14.19 13.88
CA GLY A 177 1.70 15.51 14.50
C GLY A 177 2.45 15.62 15.84
N CYS A 178 2.31 14.60 16.69
CA CYS A 178 3.03 14.50 17.96
C CYS A 178 4.55 14.51 17.73
N LEU A 179 5.04 13.72 16.77
CA LEU A 179 6.45 13.67 16.43
C LEU A 179 6.96 15.03 15.93
N LEU A 180 6.24 15.68 15.02
CA LEU A 180 6.61 17.00 14.51
C LEU A 180 6.69 18.04 15.64
N LEU A 181 5.70 18.04 16.55
CA LEU A 181 5.66 18.96 17.68
C LEU A 181 6.81 18.71 18.66
N LEU A 182 7.12 17.44 18.96
CA LEU A 182 8.24 17.05 19.80
C LEU A 182 9.58 17.52 19.21
N TYR A 183 9.81 17.25 17.92
CA TYR A 183 11.04 17.68 17.26
C TYR A 183 11.15 19.19 17.10
N LEU A 184 10.03 19.89 16.89
CA LEU A 184 10.01 21.35 16.87
C LEU A 184 10.39 21.90 18.26
N GLY A 185 9.78 21.39 19.33
CA GLY A 185 10.12 21.76 20.70
C GLY A 185 11.59 21.51 21.04
N LYS A 186 12.09 20.31 20.69
CA LYS A 186 13.52 19.97 20.82
C LYS A 186 14.40 20.96 20.07
N TYR A 187 14.07 21.27 18.82
CA TYR A 187 14.84 22.21 18.00
C TYR A 187 14.88 23.62 18.61
N LEU A 188 13.74 24.14 19.07
CA LEU A 188 13.66 25.45 19.72
C LEU A 188 14.47 25.48 21.02
N PHE A 189 14.34 24.45 21.86
CA PHE A 189 15.07 24.36 23.11
C PHE A 189 16.58 24.34 22.89
N LEU A 190 17.06 23.54 21.93
CA LEU A 190 18.47 23.50 21.59
C LEU A 190 18.94 24.85 21.04
N LYS A 191 18.19 25.46 20.12
CA LYS A 191 18.56 26.76 19.55
C LYS A 191 18.65 27.84 20.63
N PHE A 192 17.73 27.83 21.59
CA PHE A 192 17.75 28.74 22.74
C PHE A 192 18.95 28.49 23.65
N SER A 193 19.21 27.22 24.00
CA SER A 193 20.35 26.83 24.85
C SER A 193 21.70 27.18 24.21
N GLY A 194 21.87 26.92 22.91
CA GLY A 194 23.09 27.29 22.18
C GLY A 194 23.31 28.80 22.06
N TRP A 195 22.23 29.58 22.01
CA TRP A 195 22.31 31.04 22.08
C TRP A 195 22.69 31.52 23.49
N LEU A 196 22.06 30.96 24.54
CA LEU A 196 22.28 31.33 25.93
C LEU A 196 23.72 31.01 26.41
N LEU A 197 24.26 29.86 26.00
CA LEU A 197 25.58 29.38 26.41
C LEU A 197 26.72 29.86 25.49
N GLY A 198 26.42 30.61 24.42
CA GLY A 198 27.42 31.06 23.43
C GLY A 198 27.99 29.95 22.54
N MET A 199 27.55 28.69 22.68
CA MET A 199 28.05 27.52 21.94
C MET A 199 27.20 27.20 20.70
N LYS A 200 26.92 28.21 19.86
CA LYS A 200 26.04 28.08 18.68
C LYS A 200 26.54 27.03 17.69
N THR A 201 27.82 27.07 17.34
CA THR A 201 28.43 26.15 16.35
C THR A 201 28.34 24.68 16.78
N ALA A 202 28.55 24.38 18.06
CA ALA A 202 28.43 23.02 18.58
C ALA A 202 26.98 22.52 18.51
N THR A 203 26.03 23.37 18.91
CA THR A 203 24.60 23.04 18.93
C THR A 203 24.02 22.85 17.54
N GLU A 204 24.41 23.69 16.58
CA GLU A 204 24.03 23.56 15.17
C GLU A 204 24.58 22.28 14.55
N THR A 205 25.82 21.90 14.90
CA THR A 205 26.42 20.65 14.44
C THR A 205 25.66 19.43 14.97
N TYR A 206 25.35 19.40 16.27
CA TYR A 206 24.54 18.33 16.86
C TYR A 206 23.16 18.24 16.21
N THR A 207 22.46 19.37 16.09
CA THR A 207 21.12 19.44 15.52
C THR A 207 21.10 18.96 14.07
N PHE A 208 22.11 19.36 13.28
CA PHE A 208 22.30 18.89 11.92
C PHE A 208 22.44 17.37 11.84
N ILE A 209 23.30 16.79 12.69
CA ILE A 209 23.53 15.33 12.72
C ILE A 209 22.23 14.59 13.07
N VAL A 210 21.50 15.03 14.10
CA VAL A 210 20.23 14.41 14.50
C VAL A 210 19.21 14.47 13.36
N PHE A 211 19.04 15.63 12.72
CA PHE A 211 18.13 15.75 11.59
C PHE A 211 18.57 14.92 10.39
N LEU A 212 19.88 14.78 10.15
CA LEU A 212 20.39 13.95 9.08
C LEU A 212 20.07 12.47 9.32
N ILE A 213 20.34 11.96 10.52
CA ILE A 213 20.05 10.58 10.90
C ILE A 213 18.55 10.29 10.76
N ASN A 214 17.69 11.18 11.23
CA ASN A 214 16.24 11.03 11.10
C ASN A 214 15.79 10.91 9.65
N LYS A 215 16.29 11.77 8.77
CA LYS A 215 15.93 11.72 7.34
C LYS A 215 16.36 10.40 6.70
N VAL A 216 17.58 9.95 6.98
CA VAL A 216 18.08 8.65 6.51
C VAL A 216 17.22 7.51 7.05
N ALA A 217 16.88 7.54 8.35
CA ALA A 217 16.01 6.55 8.97
C ALA A 217 14.62 6.54 8.32
N GLY A 218 14.02 7.69 8.02
CA GLY A 218 12.74 7.76 7.32
C GLY A 218 12.77 7.09 5.94
N ILE A 219 13.84 7.31 5.19
CA ILE A 219 14.04 6.66 3.89
C ILE A 219 14.29 5.16 4.06
N ALA A 220 15.05 4.77 5.08
CA ALA A 220 15.38 3.37 5.36
C ALA A 220 14.16 2.56 5.85
N ILE A 221 13.23 3.19 6.57
CA ILE A 221 11.99 2.57 7.09
C ILE A 221 11.02 2.23 5.94
N LEU A 222 11.03 3.00 4.85
CA LEU A 222 10.09 2.86 3.74
C LEU A 222 9.96 1.44 3.17
N PRO A 223 11.03 0.71 2.82
CA PRO A 223 10.91 -0.68 2.37
C PRO A 223 10.26 -1.60 3.43
N PHE A 224 10.55 -1.39 4.71
CA PHE A 224 9.95 -2.16 5.79
C PHE A 224 8.45 -1.88 5.94
N LEU A 225 8.01 -0.64 5.70
CA LEU A 225 6.57 -0.31 5.72
C LEU A 225 5.79 -1.16 4.72
N ILE A 226 6.32 -1.31 3.51
CA ILE A 226 5.67 -2.11 2.46
C ILE A 226 5.58 -3.57 2.89
N ILE A 227 6.67 -4.13 3.41
CA ILE A 227 6.72 -5.52 3.86
C ILE A 227 5.72 -5.74 5.00
N ILE A 228 5.75 -4.90 6.04
CA ILE A 228 4.90 -5.08 7.23
C ILE A 228 3.42 -4.83 6.90
N ALA A 229 3.10 -3.84 6.07
CA ALA A 229 1.72 -3.51 5.72
C ALA A 229 1.02 -4.61 4.91
N PHE A 230 1.75 -5.27 4.01
CA PHE A 230 1.21 -6.26 3.07
C PHE A 230 1.64 -7.71 3.36
N SER A 231 2.43 -7.95 4.41
CA SER A 231 2.71 -9.32 4.85
C SER A 231 1.39 -9.99 5.25
N ARG A 232 1.15 -11.20 4.72
CA ARG A 232 0.03 -12.05 5.17
C ARG A 232 0.22 -12.32 6.66
N ALA A 233 -0.85 -12.13 7.43
CA ALA A 233 -0.87 -12.43 8.87
C ALA A 233 -0.74 -13.94 9.17
N ASP A 234 -0.74 -14.78 8.13
CA ASP A 234 -0.86 -16.24 8.23
C ASP A 234 0.51 -16.96 8.31
N ILE A 235 1.63 -16.25 8.44
CA ILE A 235 2.99 -16.83 8.60
C ILE A 235 3.55 -16.57 10.02
N VAL A 236 2.78 -15.95 10.90
CA VAL A 236 3.12 -15.79 12.32
C VAL A 236 1.85 -15.99 13.16
N ALA A 237 1.33 -17.21 13.13
CA ALA A 237 0.44 -17.78 14.14
C ALA A 237 0.63 -19.28 14.18
#